data_AF-A0A524PK61-F1
#
_entry.id   AF-A0A524PK61-F1
#
_cell.length_a   1.000
_cell.length_b   1.000
_cell.length_c   1.000
_cell.angle_alpha   90.00
_cell.angle_beta   90.00
_cell.angle_gamma   90.00
#
_symmetry.space_group_name_H-M   'P 1'
#
loop_
_entity.id
_entity.type
_entity.pdbx_description
1 polymer ?
#
loop_
_entity_poly.entity_id
_entity_poly.type
_entity_poly.pdbx_seq_one_letter_code
_entity_poly.pdbx_strand_id
1 'polypeptide(L)' 'PFPYAQDGTVFHNYEGLLPKKADGYYHEYTVSTPGSPDRGARRIVAGGSDERYYTDDHYNSFRLVVE' A
#
# COMPACT_ATOMS: atom_id res chain seq x y z
N PRO A 1 4.65 7.26 -15.09
CA PRO A 1 3.52 7.91 -14.40
C PRO A 1 2.61 6.82 -13.82
N PHE A 2 1.94 7.08 -12.69
CA PHE A 2 1.00 6.12 -12.09
C PHE A 2 -0.43 6.34 -12.59
N PRO A 3 -1.26 5.27 -12.65
CA PRO A 3 -2.62 5.36 -13.17
C PRO A 3 -3.60 6.09 -12.26
N TYR A 4 -3.35 6.12 -10.94
CA TYR A 4 -4.21 6.81 -9.98
C TYR A 4 -3.46 7.94 -9.27
N ALA A 5 -4.16 9.04 -8.97
CA ALA A 5 -3.58 10.21 -8.32
C ALA A 5 -3.08 9.94 -6.89
N GLN A 6 -3.60 8.89 -6.25
CA GLN A 6 -3.20 8.44 -4.92
C GLN A 6 -1.94 7.57 -4.95
N ASP A 7 -1.55 7.06 -6.11
CA ASP A 7 -0.36 6.21 -6.18
C ASP A 7 0.89 7.04 -5.89
N GLY A 8 1.64 6.62 -4.87
CA GLY A 8 2.78 7.35 -4.34
C GLY A 8 2.42 8.42 -3.31
N THR A 9 1.19 8.47 -2.79
CA THR A 9 0.90 9.28 -1.59
C THR A 9 1.36 8.59 -0.32
N VAL A 10 1.60 9.36 0.74
CA VAL A 10 2.01 8.85 2.05
C VAL A 10 0.92 7.94 2.62
N PHE A 11 1.33 6.77 3.10
CA PHE A 11 0.50 5.88 3.92
C PHE A 11 0.88 6.08 5.39
N HIS A 12 -0.03 6.64 6.19
CA HIS A 12 0.31 7.05 7.57
C HIS A 12 0.33 5.91 8.60
N ASN A 13 -0.16 4.71 8.26
CA ASN A 13 -0.20 3.56 9.18
C ASN A 13 -0.88 3.88 10.53
N TYR A 14 -2.05 4.54 10.49
CA TYR A 14 -2.76 4.99 11.70
C TYR A 14 -3.20 3.84 12.60
N GLU A 15 -3.59 2.73 12.00
CA GLU A 15 -4.02 1.50 12.66
C GLU A 15 -2.83 0.72 13.24
N GLY A 16 -1.59 1.08 12.86
CA GLY A 16 -0.37 0.47 13.39
C GLY A 16 -0.17 -0.99 12.99
N LEU A 17 -0.75 -1.42 11.86
CA LEU A 17 -0.64 -2.80 11.36
C LEU A 17 0.74 -3.11 10.74
N LEU A 18 1.45 -2.07 10.30
CA LEU A 18 2.85 -2.16 9.88
C LEU A 18 3.79 -1.71 11.01
N PRO A 19 5.09 -2.09 10.98
CA PRO A 19 6.06 -1.60 11.95
C PRO A 19 6.06 -0.06 12.06
N LYS A 20 6.12 0.46 13.29
CA LYS A 20 6.13 1.91 13.54
C LYS A 20 7.38 2.56 12.96
N LYS A 21 7.18 3.57 12.10
CA LYS A 21 8.22 4.35 11.42
C LYS A 21 7.87 5.84 11.45
N ALA A 22 8.78 6.69 10.98
CA ALA A 22 8.53 8.13 10.87
C ALA A 22 7.44 8.43 9.82
N ASP A 23 6.80 9.60 9.93
CA ASP A 23 5.84 10.05 8.91
C ASP A 23 6.51 10.16 7.53
N GLY A 24 5.77 9.85 6.47
CA GLY A 24 6.30 9.80 5.11
C GLY A 24 7.19 8.59 4.82
N TYR A 25 7.37 7.65 5.75
CA TYR A 25 8.18 6.45 5.49
C TYR A 25 7.49 5.47 4.53
N TYR A 26 6.17 5.32 4.64
CA TYR A 26 5.39 4.41 3.81
C TYR A 26 4.63 5.16 2.72
N HIS A 27 4.52 4.55 1.54
CA HIS A 27 3.75 5.08 0.41
C HIS A 27 2.84 4.00 -0.16
N GLU A 28 1.61 4.36 -0.56
CA GLU A 28 0.64 3.42 -1.13
C GLU A 28 0.66 3.40 -2.67
N TYR A 29 0.37 2.23 -3.24
CA TYR A 29 0.25 2.03 -4.68
C TYR A 29 -0.91 1.09 -4.99
N THR A 30 -1.71 1.43 -5.99
CA THR A 30 -2.83 0.62 -6.44
C THR A 30 -2.36 -0.64 -7.15
N VAL A 31 -2.94 -1.78 -6.77
CA VAL A 31 -2.83 -3.03 -7.54
C VAL A 31 -4.14 -3.22 -8.29
N SER A 32 -4.08 -3.29 -9.62
CA SER A 32 -5.28 -3.42 -10.45
C SER A 32 -6.10 -4.66 -10.05
N THR A 33 -7.41 -4.45 -9.91
CA THR A 33 -8.37 -5.53 -9.70
C THR A 33 -9.07 -5.79 -11.03
N PRO A 34 -8.85 -6.94 -11.69
CA PRO A 34 -9.44 -7.22 -12.99
C PRO A 34 -10.97 -7.08 -12.96
N GLY A 35 -11.51 -6.33 -13.92
CA GLY A 35 -12.95 -6.07 -14.03
C GLY A 35 -13.49 -4.99 -13.08
N SER A 36 -12.68 -4.42 -12.19
CA SER A 36 -13.12 -3.30 -11.34
C SER A 36 -13.16 -1.99 -12.14
N PRO A 37 -14.22 -1.17 -12.00
CA PRO A 37 -14.28 0.16 -12.59
C PRO A 37 -13.50 1.22 -11.77
N ASP A 38 -13.04 0.86 -10.57
CA ASP A 38 -12.34 1.71 -9.62
C ASP A 38 -10.97 1.14 -9.23
N ARG A 39 -10.34 1.71 -8.20
CA ARG A 39 -9.04 1.25 -7.66
C ARG A 39 -9.10 -0.14 -7.02
N GLY A 40 -10.28 -0.67 -6.72
CA GLY A 40 -10.48 -1.87 -5.91
C GLY A 40 -9.88 -1.73 -4.50
N ALA A 41 -9.79 -2.86 -3.80
CA ALA A 41 -9.25 -2.95 -2.43
C ALA A 41 -7.73 -3.23 -2.38
N ARG A 42 -7.13 -3.66 -3.49
CA ARG A 42 -5.77 -4.20 -3.50
C ARG A 42 -4.71 -3.11 -3.56
N ARG A 43 -3.70 -3.18 -2.69
CA ARG A 43 -2.61 -2.20 -2.63
C ARG A 43 -1.27 -2.85 -2.33
N ILE A 44 -0.20 -2.20 -2.77
CA ILE A 44 1.13 -2.35 -2.19
C ILE A 44 1.41 -1.12 -1.34
N VAL A 45 1.94 -1.32 -0.13
CA VAL A 45 2.55 -0.28 0.69
C VAL A 45 4.05 -0.53 0.71
N ALA A 46 4.82 0.41 0.16
CA ALA A 46 6.28 0.32 0.13
C ALA A 46 6.88 1.16 1.27
N GLY A 47 7.85 0.59 1.99
CA GLY A 47 8.69 1.31 2.95
C GLY A 47 10.01 1.74 2.34
N GLY A 48 10.73 2.63 3.04
CA GLY A 48 12.01 3.19 2.56
C GLY A 48 13.19 2.23 2.50
N SER A 49 13.09 1.01 3.04
CA SER A 49 14.15 -0.01 3.03
C SER A 49 13.76 -1.27 2.23
N ASP A 50 13.20 -1.07 1.04
CA ASP A 50 12.81 -2.11 0.06
C ASP A 50 11.72 -3.11 0.50
N GLU A 51 11.28 -3.03 1.75
CA GLU A 51 10.10 -3.73 2.25
C GLU A 51 8.83 -3.32 1.51
N ARG A 52 8.06 -4.32 1.10
CA ARG A 52 6.77 -4.17 0.42
C ARG A 52 5.73 -5.00 1.15
N TYR A 53 4.60 -4.39 1.44
CA TYR A 53 3.47 -5.06 2.07
C TYR A 53 2.30 -5.06 1.11
N TYR A 54 1.67 -6.22 0.95
CA TYR A 54 0.48 -6.38 0.14
C TYR A 54 -0.77 -6.46 1.02
N THR A 55 -1.81 -5.74 0.63
CA THR A 55 -3.17 -5.88 1.17
C THR A 55 -4.12 -6.17 0.02
N ASP A 56 -5.02 -7.13 0.20
CA ASP A 56 -6.14 -7.43 -0.70
C ASP A 56 -7.49 -6.97 -0.16
N ASP A 57 -7.50 -6.36 1.02
CA ASP A 57 -8.68 -6.05 1.83
C ASP A 57 -8.75 -4.58 2.29
N HIS A 58 -8.11 -3.69 1.53
CA HIS A 58 -8.12 -2.24 1.77
C HIS A 58 -7.59 -1.86 3.16
N TYR A 59 -6.36 -2.29 3.45
CA TYR A 59 -5.60 -1.98 4.67
C TYR A 59 -6.09 -2.67 5.95
N ASN A 60 -6.99 -3.65 5.86
CA ASN A 60 -7.45 -4.41 7.04
C ASN A 60 -6.42 -5.47 7.48
N SER A 61 -5.64 -6.00 6.54
CA SER A 61 -4.53 -6.91 6.82
C SER A 61 -3.40 -6.75 5.79
N PHE A 62 -2.20 -7.19 6.17
CA PHE A 62 -1.01 -7.09 5.35
C PHE A 62 -0.24 -8.40 5.30
N ARG A 63 0.39 -8.67 4.15
CA ARG A 63 1.36 -9.73 3.95
C ARG A 63 2.67 -9.11 3.49
N LEU A 64 3.79 -9.48 4.11
CA LEU A 64 5.11 -9.09 3.61
C LEU A 64 5.35 -9.78 2.26
N VAL A 65 5.75 -9.00 1.26
CA VAL A 65 6.20 -9.52 -0.02
C VAL A 65 7.69 -9.80 0.10
N VAL A 66 8.04 -11.08 0.08
CA VAL A 66 9.44 -11.55 0.01
C VAL A 66 9.78 -11.85 -1.45
N GLU A 67 10.99 -11.48 -1.88
CA GLU A 67 11.54 -11.91 -3.18
C GLU A 67 11.98 -13.38 -3.16
#